data_AF-A0A947P872-F1
#
_entry.id   AF-A0A947P872-F1
#
_cell.length_a   1.000
_cell.length_b   1.000
_cell.length_c   1.000
_cell.angle_alpha   90.00
_cell.angle_beta   90.00
_cell.angle_gamma   90.00
#
_symmetry.space_group_name_H-M   'P 1'
#
loop_
_entity.id
_entity.type
_entity.pdbx_description
1 polymer ?
#
loop_
_entity_poly.entity_id
_entity_poly.type
_entity_poly.pdbx_seq_one_letter_code
_entity_poly.pdbx_strand_id
1 'polypeptide(L)'
;MFKKILMSVGVLVLAALTAQAVEDGLGTNVLRNIRVQTNGVIDLGGTAITNWNQVGSTADVANLQGATNALNTSVTNVSYQVTNVLYGATNALNTSVTNLSYQVTNVLYNATNVLNTATGALNTAVVNLNARTNYWNNGVIIYQGAAQADGVFATNLYFMGDGSVWSNACATNSTHAGRLLGLALGTDPAVDGFLLNGQCTGAWNFAAGQILYMATNNNQITATRPTGSNHFVRIVGYAINITNIYFNPDRTYIELIGE
;
A
#
# COMPACT_ATOMS: atom_id res chain seq x y z
N MET A 1 -39.16 93.06 63.70
CA MET A 1 -39.31 92.15 64.86
C MET A 1 -40.06 90.91 64.37
N PHE A 2 -39.47 89.73 64.56
CA PHE A 2 -39.96 88.35 64.36
C PHE A 2 -41.50 88.15 64.37
N LYS A 3 -42.13 87.18 63.69
CA LYS A 3 -41.86 85.71 63.75
C LYS A 3 -42.77 84.92 62.75
N LYS A 4 -42.14 84.02 61.97
CA LYS A 4 -42.48 82.59 61.69
C LYS A 4 -43.87 82.19 61.13
N ILE A 5 -43.96 81.62 59.90
CA ILE A 5 -43.91 80.17 59.52
C ILE A 5 -45.30 79.48 59.73
N LEU A 6 -45.95 78.70 58.85
CA LEU A 6 -45.56 77.70 57.82
C LEU A 6 -46.72 77.44 56.81
N MET A 7 -46.38 76.95 55.61
CA MET A 7 -47.28 76.43 54.57
C MET A 7 -47.82 75.00 54.84
N SER A 8 -48.99 74.75 54.24
CA SER A 8 -49.56 73.50 53.69
C SER A 8 -49.54 72.20 54.49
N VAL A 9 -50.74 71.80 54.94
CA VAL A 9 -51.22 70.42 54.81
C VAL A 9 -52.68 70.52 54.39
N GLY A 10 -53.00 70.20 53.12
CA GLY A 10 -54.38 70.05 52.68
C GLY A 10 -54.96 68.77 53.28
N VAL A 11 -55.35 68.80 54.56
CA VAL A 11 -56.24 67.79 55.13
C VAL A 11 -57.62 68.11 54.58
N LEU A 12 -58.11 67.29 53.65
CA LEU A 12 -59.51 67.33 53.24
C LEU A 12 -60.36 66.76 54.40
N VAL A 13 -60.77 67.64 55.32
CA VAL A 13 -61.78 67.27 56.33
C VAL A 13 -63.13 67.24 55.63
N LEU A 14 -63.56 66.05 55.23
CA LEU A 14 -64.88 65.81 54.67
C LEU A 14 -65.92 65.84 55.81
N ALA A 15 -66.33 67.04 56.22
CA ALA A 15 -67.47 67.20 57.11
C ALA A 15 -68.76 66.86 56.34
N ALA A 16 -69.36 65.72 56.66
CA ALA A 16 -70.62 65.19 56.12
C ALA A 16 -70.58 64.59 54.70
N LEU A 17 -69.98 63.39 54.59
CA LEU A 17 -70.51 62.37 53.69
C LEU A 17 -71.25 61.33 54.55
N THR A 18 -72.58 61.27 54.46
CA THR A 18 -73.37 60.19 55.07
C THR A 18 -73.20 58.92 54.25
N ALA A 19 -72.06 58.26 54.44
CA ALA A 19 -71.94 56.88 54.00
C ALA A 19 -72.86 56.05 54.90
N GLN A 20 -73.95 55.50 54.35
CA GLN A 20 -74.85 54.60 55.08
C GLN A 20 -74.09 53.32 55.40
N ALA A 21 -73.33 53.35 56.50
CA ALA A 21 -72.88 52.14 57.13
C ALA A 21 -74.09 51.54 57.86
N VAL A 22 -74.43 50.30 57.53
CA VAL A 22 -75.42 49.54 58.28
C VAL A 22 -74.64 48.75 59.33
N GLU A 23 -75.09 48.80 60.58
CA GLU A 23 -74.52 47.99 61.65
C GLU A 23 -74.77 46.51 61.33
N ASP A 24 -73.72 45.70 61.35
CA ASP A 24 -73.81 44.27 60.99
C ASP A 24 -74.29 43.37 62.13
N GLY A 25 -74.68 43.96 63.26
CA GLY A 25 -75.11 43.26 64.46
C GLY A 25 -73.96 42.67 65.28
N LEU A 26 -72.70 42.94 64.91
CA LEU A 26 -71.50 42.53 65.66
C LEU A 26 -70.76 43.74 66.28
N GLY A 27 -71.40 44.91 66.27
CA GLY A 27 -70.81 46.17 66.75
C GLY A 27 -69.87 46.83 65.72
N THR A 28 -69.91 46.39 64.46
CA THR A 28 -69.13 46.98 63.36
C THR A 28 -70.03 47.59 62.29
N ASN A 29 -69.51 48.64 61.64
CA ASN A 29 -70.20 49.41 60.61
C ASN A 29 -69.73 48.96 59.23
N VAL A 30 -70.62 48.45 58.39
CA VAL A 30 -70.26 47.91 57.06
C VAL A 30 -70.63 48.90 55.96
N LEU A 31 -69.61 49.27 55.17
CA LEU A 31 -69.78 50.07 53.96
C LEU A 31 -69.65 49.14 52.73
N ARG A 32 -70.66 49.15 51.85
CA ARG A 32 -70.69 48.32 50.62
C ARG A 32 -70.57 49.18 49.37
N ASN A 33 -70.09 48.57 48.28
CA ASN A 33 -70.02 49.18 46.94
C ASN A 33 -69.15 50.44 46.84
N ILE A 34 -68.14 50.58 47.71
CA ILE A 34 -67.17 51.68 47.61
C ILE A 34 -66.29 51.45 46.37
N ARG A 35 -66.32 52.40 45.43
CA ARG A 35 -65.31 52.50 44.36
C ARG A 35 -64.35 53.63 44.72
N VAL A 36 -63.13 53.29 45.08
CA VAL A 36 -62.06 54.27 45.31
C VAL A 36 -61.22 54.39 44.05
N GLN A 37 -61.24 55.54 43.42
CA GLN A 37 -60.36 55.87 42.30
C GLN A 37 -59.22 56.73 42.86
N THR A 38 -58.02 56.16 42.90
CA THR A 38 -56.83 56.86 43.40
C THR A 38 -55.62 56.48 42.58
N ASN A 39 -54.70 57.43 42.42
CA ASN A 39 -53.37 57.18 41.85
C ASN A 39 -52.30 56.96 42.94
N GLY A 40 -52.72 56.92 44.21
CA GLY A 40 -51.88 56.75 45.39
C GLY A 40 -52.33 55.61 46.31
N VAL A 41 -51.65 55.45 47.44
CA VAL A 41 -51.92 54.38 48.43
C VAL A 41 -53.24 54.65 49.16
N ILE A 42 -54.08 53.62 49.30
CA ILE A 42 -55.24 53.64 50.19
C ILE A 42 -54.76 53.18 51.57
N ASP A 43 -54.65 54.10 52.53
CA ASP A 43 -54.34 53.80 53.93
C ASP A 43 -55.64 53.67 54.74
N LEU A 44 -55.90 52.48 55.30
CA LEU A 44 -57.10 52.17 56.10
C LEU A 44 -56.83 52.14 57.61
N GLY A 45 -55.71 52.68 58.09
CA GLY A 45 -55.58 53.13 59.48
C GLY A 45 -55.73 52.07 60.58
N GLY A 46 -55.17 50.86 60.42
CA GLY A 46 -54.91 50.00 61.58
C GLY A 46 -54.97 48.49 61.39
N THR A 47 -55.49 47.95 60.28
CA THR A 47 -55.33 46.52 59.94
C THR A 47 -55.45 46.34 58.43
N ALA A 48 -54.49 45.62 57.82
CA ALA A 48 -54.36 45.54 56.37
C ALA A 48 -55.55 44.83 55.69
N ILE A 49 -55.93 45.30 54.50
CA ILE A 49 -56.86 44.61 53.60
C ILE A 49 -56.23 43.26 53.23
N THR A 50 -56.78 42.14 53.69
CA THR A 50 -56.19 40.80 53.52
C THR A 50 -56.61 40.08 52.24
N ASN A 51 -57.49 40.65 51.42
CA ASN A 51 -58.03 39.92 50.26
C ASN A 51 -58.40 40.82 49.08
N TRP A 52 -57.44 41.62 48.61
CA TRP A 52 -57.35 41.85 47.16
C TRP A 52 -56.70 40.59 46.59
N ASN A 53 -57.41 39.85 45.72
CA ASN A 53 -56.94 38.67 44.99
C ASN A 53 -55.42 38.46 45.09
N GLN A 54 -55.02 37.49 45.91
CA GLN A 54 -53.66 37.13 46.30
C GLN A 54 -52.84 36.57 45.11
N VAL A 55 -52.67 37.37 44.06
CA VAL A 55 -51.56 37.20 43.13
C VAL A 55 -50.44 38.08 43.68
N GLY A 56 -49.61 37.52 44.55
CA GLY A 56 -48.43 38.20 45.10
C GLY A 56 -48.49 38.58 46.58
N SER A 57 -48.93 37.69 47.49
CA SER A 57 -48.55 37.89 48.89
C SER A 57 -47.03 37.89 49.02
N THR A 58 -46.46 38.61 49.98
CA THR A 58 -45.02 38.63 50.23
C THR A 58 -44.42 37.22 50.37
N ALA A 59 -45.19 36.28 50.92
CA ALA A 59 -44.80 34.88 51.05
C ALA A 59 -44.75 34.14 49.71
N ASP A 60 -45.73 34.37 48.82
CA ASP A 60 -45.76 33.75 47.49
C ASP A 60 -44.58 34.24 46.62
N VAL A 61 -44.27 35.54 46.70
CA VAL A 61 -43.10 36.13 46.03
C VAL A 61 -41.79 35.55 46.58
N ALA A 62 -41.67 35.40 47.91
CA ALA A 62 -40.50 34.80 48.54
C ALA A 62 -40.32 33.32 48.17
N ASN A 63 -41.41 32.55 48.13
CA ASN A 63 -41.41 31.15 47.71
C ASN A 63 -40.97 31.02 46.24
N LEU A 64 -41.51 31.85 45.35
CA LEU A 64 -41.11 31.88 43.94
C LEU A 64 -39.63 32.25 43.77
N GLN A 65 -39.14 33.23 44.54
CA GLN A 65 -37.73 33.61 44.54
C GLN A 65 -36.83 32.46 45.02
N GLY A 66 -37.23 31.77 46.09
CA GLY A 66 -36.52 30.59 46.60
C GLY A 66 -36.44 29.46 45.56
N ALA A 67 -37.57 29.14 44.90
CA ALA A 67 -37.63 28.16 43.84
C ALA A 67 -36.76 28.55 42.62
N THR A 68 -36.78 29.83 42.23
CA THR A 68 -35.95 30.36 41.14
C THR A 68 -34.46 30.25 41.45
N ASN A 69 -34.05 30.57 42.68
CA ASN A 69 -32.65 30.45 43.11
C ASN A 69 -32.17 29.00 43.15
N ALA A 70 -33.03 28.08 43.63
CA ALA A 70 -32.74 26.65 43.62
C ALA A 70 -32.59 26.12 42.19
N LEU A 71 -33.49 26.53 41.28
CA LEU A 71 -33.41 26.19 39.86
C LEU A 71 -32.12 26.72 39.23
N ASN A 72 -31.79 27.99 39.45
CA ASN A 72 -30.54 28.59 38.93
C ASN A 72 -29.31 27.82 39.39
N THR A 73 -29.25 27.48 40.68
CA THR A 73 -28.15 26.67 41.25
C THR A 73 -28.06 25.30 40.58
N SER A 74 -29.20 24.63 40.39
CA SER A 74 -29.26 23.32 39.73
C SER A 74 -28.78 23.39 38.28
N VAL A 75 -29.26 24.38 37.51
CA VAL A 75 -28.86 24.62 36.12
C VAL A 75 -27.36 24.90 36.01
N THR A 76 -26.82 25.73 36.89
CA THR A 76 -25.37 26.00 36.95
C THR A 76 -24.59 24.71 37.23
N ASN A 77 -25.01 23.91 38.21
CA ASN A 77 -24.35 22.63 38.51
C ASN A 77 -24.39 21.67 37.32
N VAL A 78 -25.54 21.51 36.66
CA VAL A 78 -25.67 20.67 35.46
C VAL A 78 -24.76 21.19 34.34
N SER A 79 -24.72 22.50 34.12
CA SER A 79 -23.84 23.12 33.11
C SER A 79 -22.37 22.78 33.36
N TYR A 80 -21.91 22.84 34.61
CA TYR A 80 -20.54 22.45 34.98
C TYR A 80 -20.29 20.96 34.75
N GLN A 81 -21.22 20.09 35.17
CA GLN A 81 -21.08 18.65 34.98
C GLN A 81 -21.03 18.29 33.48
N VAL A 82 -21.91 18.86 32.67
CA VAL A 82 -21.93 18.66 31.21
C VAL A 82 -20.63 19.15 30.57
N THR A 83 -20.12 20.31 30.99
CA THR A 83 -18.85 20.84 30.48
C THR A 83 -17.69 19.90 30.79
N ASN A 84 -17.62 19.37 32.02
CA ASN A 84 -16.57 18.43 32.41
C ASN A 84 -16.66 17.11 31.65
N VAL A 85 -17.87 16.57 31.44
CA VAL A 85 -18.09 15.36 30.65
C VAL A 85 -17.65 15.59 29.19
N LEU A 86 -18.02 16.72 28.59
CA LEU A 86 -17.64 17.05 27.21
C LEU A 86 -16.13 17.22 27.07
N TYR A 87 -15.47 17.85 28.05
CA TYR A 87 -14.03 17.99 28.08
C TYR A 87 -13.33 16.63 28.16
N GLY A 88 -13.78 15.73 29.04
CA GLY A 88 -13.27 14.37 29.15
C GLY A 88 -13.44 13.56 27.85
N ALA A 89 -14.62 13.63 27.24
CA ALA A 89 -14.92 12.95 25.97
C ALA A 89 -14.04 13.48 24.82
N THR A 90 -13.82 14.79 24.76
CA THR A 90 -12.95 15.43 23.76
C THR A 90 -11.50 14.97 23.91
N ASN A 91 -10.99 14.90 25.15
CA ASN A 91 -9.63 14.43 25.40
C ASN A 91 -9.46 12.96 25.04
N ALA A 92 -10.42 12.10 25.41
CA ALA A 92 -10.39 10.69 25.05
C ALA A 92 -10.38 10.51 23.52
N LEU A 93 -11.22 11.25 22.80
CA LEU A 93 -11.25 11.24 21.34
C LEU A 93 -9.92 11.69 20.73
N ASN A 94 -9.34 12.78 21.22
CA ASN A 94 -8.04 13.29 20.76
C ASN A 94 -6.92 12.27 20.96
N THR A 95 -6.89 11.58 22.10
CA THR A 95 -5.93 10.50 22.37
C THR A 95 -6.14 9.33 21.41
N SER A 96 -7.38 8.88 21.20
CA SER A 96 -7.70 7.80 20.27
C SER A 96 -7.30 8.13 18.83
N VAL A 97 -7.58 9.35 18.36
CA VAL A 97 -7.20 9.82 17.02
C VAL A 97 -5.68 9.86 16.86
N THR A 98 -4.95 10.36 17.87
CA THR A 98 -3.49 10.40 17.85
C THR A 98 -2.89 8.99 17.77
N ASN A 99 -3.39 8.06 18.58
CA ASN A 99 -2.96 6.67 18.57
C ASN A 99 -3.24 6.02 17.21
N LEU A 100 -4.44 6.21 16.65
CA LEU A 100 -4.80 5.67 15.34
C LEU A 100 -3.90 6.25 14.24
N SER A 101 -3.63 7.56 14.26
CA SER A 101 -2.72 8.21 13.30
C SER A 101 -1.32 7.59 13.32
N TYR A 102 -0.79 7.29 14.51
CA TYR A 102 0.51 6.64 14.66
C TYR A 102 0.50 5.21 14.09
N GLN A 103 -0.52 4.42 14.42
CA GLN A 103 -0.66 3.05 13.91
C GLN A 103 -0.77 3.02 12.37
N VAL A 104 -1.59 3.90 11.80
CA VAL A 104 -1.76 4.01 10.33
C VAL A 104 -0.45 4.39 9.66
N THR A 105 0.30 5.32 10.24
CA THR A 105 1.62 5.74 9.71
C THR A 105 2.60 4.57 9.67
N ASN A 106 2.67 3.77 10.74
CA ASN A 106 3.54 2.60 10.80
C ASN A 106 3.14 1.51 9.79
N VAL A 107 1.83 1.25 9.63
CA VAL A 107 1.33 0.30 8.63
C VAL A 107 1.71 0.74 7.22
N LEU A 108 1.53 2.03 6.90
CA LEU A 108 1.87 2.58 5.59
C LEU A 108 3.37 2.50 5.30
N TYR A 109 4.21 2.80 6.29
CA TYR A 109 5.66 2.67 6.19
C TYR A 109 6.07 1.22 5.88
N ASN A 110 5.52 0.25 6.63
CA ASN A 110 5.80 -1.17 6.41
C ASN A 110 5.35 -1.65 5.03
N ALA A 111 4.13 -1.27 4.61
CA ALA A 111 3.62 -1.61 3.28
C ALA A 111 4.50 -1.06 2.15
N THR A 112 5.00 0.17 2.30
CA THR A 112 5.91 0.80 1.35
C THR A 112 7.23 0.01 1.24
N ASN A 113 7.79 -0.43 2.35
CA ASN A 113 9.03 -1.22 2.36
C ASN A 113 8.85 -2.59 1.69
N VAL A 114 7.72 -3.26 1.92
CA VAL A 114 7.38 -4.52 1.25
C VAL A 114 7.27 -4.32 -0.27
N LEU A 115 6.57 -3.26 -0.70
CA LEU A 115 6.41 -2.95 -2.12
C LEU A 115 7.75 -2.66 -2.81
N ASN A 116 8.63 -1.88 -2.15
CA ASN A 116 9.97 -1.59 -2.67
C ASN A 116 10.81 -2.86 -2.84
N THR A 117 10.74 -3.77 -1.87
CA THR A 117 11.45 -5.06 -1.91
C THR A 117 10.94 -5.93 -3.07
N ALA A 118 9.62 -6.05 -3.21
CA ALA A 118 8.99 -6.82 -4.28
C ALA A 118 9.33 -6.24 -5.67
N THR A 119 9.34 -4.91 -5.79
CA THR A 119 9.72 -4.21 -7.03
C THR A 119 11.18 -4.49 -7.40
N GLY A 120 12.10 -4.47 -6.44
CA GLY A 120 13.51 -4.82 -6.68
C GLY A 120 13.70 -6.27 -7.14
N ALA A 121 12.99 -7.21 -6.51
CA ALA A 121 13.01 -8.62 -6.90
C ALA A 121 12.47 -8.84 -8.32
N LEU A 122 11.36 -8.17 -8.67
CA LEU A 122 10.77 -8.24 -10.00
C LEU A 122 11.72 -7.66 -11.06
N ASN A 123 12.33 -6.50 -10.80
CA ASN A 123 13.30 -5.90 -11.72
C ASN A 123 14.47 -6.85 -11.97
N THR A 124 14.97 -7.52 -10.94
CA THR A 124 16.04 -8.53 -11.08
C THR A 124 15.59 -9.70 -11.95
N ALA A 125 14.38 -10.22 -11.73
CA ALA A 125 13.83 -11.31 -12.53
C ALA A 125 13.64 -10.91 -14.01
N VAL A 126 13.18 -9.69 -14.27
CA VAL A 126 13.03 -9.14 -15.63
C VAL A 126 14.40 -8.98 -16.30
N VAL A 127 15.41 -8.49 -15.59
CA VAL A 127 16.79 -8.41 -16.12
C VAL A 127 17.31 -9.80 -16.47
N ASN A 128 17.13 -10.78 -15.60
CA ASN A 128 17.54 -12.17 -15.86
C ASN A 128 16.78 -12.79 -17.03
N LEU A 129 15.48 -12.47 -17.20
CA LEU A 129 14.70 -12.94 -18.33
C LEU A 129 15.16 -12.28 -19.63
N ASN A 130 15.37 -10.97 -19.64
CA ASN A 130 15.85 -10.23 -20.80
C ASN A 130 17.27 -10.65 -21.21
N ALA A 131 18.12 -11.02 -20.25
CA ALA A 131 19.40 -11.65 -20.55
C ALA A 131 19.25 -13.02 -21.22
N ARG A 132 18.09 -13.68 -21.08
CA ARG A 132 17.76 -14.97 -21.71
C ARG A 132 16.96 -14.82 -23.02
N THR A 133 16.34 -13.67 -23.30
CA THR A 133 15.62 -13.42 -24.56
C THR A 133 16.52 -12.76 -25.61
N ASN A 134 16.71 -13.46 -26.73
CA ASN A 134 17.09 -13.00 -28.10
C ASN A 134 18.24 -13.75 -28.79
N TYR A 135 18.61 -14.93 -28.33
CA TYR A 135 19.25 -15.92 -29.19
C TYR A 135 18.56 -17.26 -28.92
N TRP A 136 18.07 -17.93 -29.97
CA TRP A 136 17.78 -19.36 -29.90
C TRP A 136 19.13 -20.09 -29.74
N ASN A 137 19.73 -19.96 -28.55
CA ASN A 137 20.85 -20.76 -28.05
C ASN A 137 20.34 -22.17 -27.70
N ASN A 138 19.56 -22.78 -28.60
CA ASN A 138 19.04 -24.14 -28.46
C ASN A 138 20.14 -25.15 -28.78
N GLY A 139 21.32 -24.92 -28.23
CA GLY A 139 22.41 -25.86 -28.22
C GLY A 139 21.99 -27.07 -27.38
N VAL A 140 21.98 -28.26 -27.97
CA VAL A 140 22.00 -29.50 -27.20
C VAL A 140 23.44 -29.69 -26.75
N ILE A 141 23.71 -29.37 -25.48
CA ILE A 141 25.04 -29.48 -24.87
C ILE A 141 25.07 -30.71 -23.97
N ILE A 142 26.15 -31.48 -24.05
CA ILE A 142 26.43 -32.60 -23.16
C ILE A 142 27.62 -32.26 -22.26
N TYR A 143 27.46 -32.50 -20.96
CA TYR A 143 28.50 -32.30 -19.92
C TYR A 143 29.05 -33.63 -19.41
N GLN A 144 29.08 -34.64 -20.28
CA GLN A 144 29.56 -35.98 -19.94
C GLN A 144 30.88 -36.29 -20.64
N GLY A 145 31.67 -37.11 -19.96
CA GLY A 145 32.93 -37.63 -20.46
C GLY A 145 34.15 -36.89 -19.92
N ALA A 146 35.32 -37.44 -20.22
CA ALA A 146 36.61 -36.86 -19.88
C ALA A 146 37.33 -36.32 -21.12
N ALA A 147 38.25 -35.40 -20.92
CA ALA A 147 39.14 -34.94 -21.99
C ALA A 147 40.14 -36.06 -22.32
N GLN A 148 40.52 -36.18 -23.59
CA GLN A 148 41.70 -36.97 -23.96
C GLN A 148 42.98 -36.42 -23.31
N ALA A 149 44.05 -37.23 -23.32
CA ALA A 149 45.33 -36.88 -22.67
C ALA A 149 45.95 -35.57 -23.20
N ASP A 150 45.80 -35.28 -24.49
CA ASP A 150 46.32 -34.06 -25.13
C ASP A 150 45.43 -32.82 -24.91
N GLY A 151 44.37 -32.96 -24.11
CA GLY A 151 43.38 -31.94 -23.86
C GLY A 151 42.34 -31.80 -24.97
N VAL A 152 41.33 -30.99 -24.68
CA VAL A 152 40.31 -30.54 -25.63
C VAL A 152 40.34 -29.02 -25.70
N PHE A 153 39.99 -28.45 -26.85
CA PHE A 153 40.05 -27.01 -27.09
C PHE A 153 38.74 -26.52 -27.68
N ALA A 154 38.31 -25.32 -27.30
CA ALA A 154 37.06 -24.74 -27.80
C ALA A 154 37.03 -24.72 -29.34
N THR A 155 35.85 -24.94 -29.92
CA THR A 155 35.56 -24.95 -31.37
C THR A 155 36.15 -26.10 -32.18
N ASN A 156 36.94 -26.98 -31.55
CA ASN A 156 37.46 -28.18 -32.19
C ASN A 156 36.44 -29.33 -32.17
N LEU A 157 36.50 -30.19 -33.18
CA LEU A 157 35.63 -31.36 -33.35
C LEU A 157 36.22 -32.59 -32.64
N TYR A 158 35.40 -33.28 -31.84
CA TYR A 158 35.79 -34.52 -31.19
C TYR A 158 34.72 -35.58 -31.36
N PHE A 159 35.08 -36.83 -31.16
CA PHE A 159 34.13 -37.94 -31.08
C PHE A 159 34.11 -38.54 -29.67
N MET A 160 32.97 -39.08 -29.27
CA MET A 160 32.85 -39.84 -28.02
C MET A 160 33.53 -41.19 -28.17
N GLY A 161 34.74 -41.31 -27.61
CA GLY A 161 35.56 -42.52 -27.58
C GLY A 161 35.13 -43.51 -26.52
N ASP A 162 35.90 -44.59 -26.42
CA ASP A 162 35.70 -45.60 -25.38
C ASP A 162 36.03 -45.03 -24.00
N GLY A 163 35.39 -45.56 -22.96
CA GLY A 163 35.53 -45.02 -21.60
C GLY A 163 34.91 -43.62 -21.42
N SER A 164 34.06 -43.17 -22.34
CA SER A 164 33.48 -41.81 -22.36
C SER A 164 34.54 -40.71 -22.46
N VAL A 165 35.58 -40.91 -23.27
CA VAL A 165 36.65 -39.91 -23.49
C VAL A 165 36.44 -39.19 -24.82
N TRP A 166 36.36 -37.86 -24.81
CA TRP A 166 36.32 -37.06 -26.03
C TRP A 166 37.68 -37.09 -26.72
N SER A 167 37.74 -37.78 -27.86
CA SER A 167 38.96 -38.13 -28.59
C SER A 167 39.00 -37.48 -29.97
N ASN A 168 40.20 -37.38 -30.56
CA ASN A 168 40.43 -36.64 -31.80
C ASN A 168 39.56 -37.09 -32.98
N ALA A 169 38.71 -36.22 -33.55
CA ALA A 169 37.93 -36.56 -34.73
C ALA A 169 38.72 -36.34 -36.02
N CYS A 170 38.64 -37.28 -36.97
CA CYS A 170 39.34 -37.18 -38.25
C CYS A 170 38.66 -38.02 -39.35
N ALA A 171 38.51 -37.44 -40.54
CA ALA A 171 37.86 -38.06 -41.69
C ALA A 171 38.69 -39.18 -42.37
N THR A 172 39.86 -39.55 -41.85
CA THR A 172 40.69 -40.65 -42.38
C THR A 172 40.53 -41.95 -41.58
N ASN A 173 39.57 -41.99 -40.64
CA ASN A 173 39.34 -43.15 -39.78
C ASN A 173 37.84 -43.45 -39.63
N SER A 174 37.45 -44.70 -39.91
CA SER A 174 36.06 -45.15 -39.87
C SER A 174 35.44 -45.06 -38.48
N THR A 175 36.23 -45.31 -37.43
CA THR A 175 35.77 -45.25 -36.04
C THR A 175 35.39 -43.84 -35.64
N HIS A 176 36.15 -42.84 -36.11
CA HIS A 176 35.88 -41.44 -35.81
C HIS A 176 34.62 -40.97 -36.55
N ALA A 177 34.51 -41.32 -37.84
CA ALA A 177 33.39 -40.94 -38.69
C ALA A 177 32.06 -41.56 -38.23
N GLY A 178 32.07 -42.75 -37.62
CA GLY A 178 30.86 -43.46 -37.20
C GLY A 178 30.34 -43.18 -35.80
N ARG A 179 31.05 -42.39 -34.97
CA ARG A 179 30.69 -42.17 -33.56
C ARG A 179 29.93 -40.85 -33.31
N LEU A 180 29.45 -40.64 -32.10
CA LEU A 180 28.85 -39.37 -31.69
C LEU A 180 29.90 -38.26 -31.80
N LEU A 181 29.58 -37.19 -32.53
CA LEU A 181 30.45 -36.02 -32.69
C LEU A 181 29.97 -34.87 -31.83
N GLY A 182 30.90 -34.06 -31.34
CA GLY A 182 30.63 -32.83 -30.64
C GLY A 182 31.70 -31.78 -30.90
N LEU A 183 31.32 -30.51 -30.86
CA LEU A 183 32.27 -29.39 -30.78
C LEU A 183 32.52 -29.05 -29.32
N ALA A 184 33.78 -29.00 -28.90
CA ALA A 184 34.13 -28.57 -27.55
C ALA A 184 33.76 -27.09 -27.35
N LEU A 185 33.15 -26.76 -26.22
CA LEU A 185 32.83 -25.37 -25.85
C LEU A 185 33.91 -24.71 -24.99
N GLY A 186 34.88 -25.49 -24.52
CA GLY A 186 36.00 -25.04 -23.70
C GLY A 186 37.05 -26.15 -23.57
N THR A 187 37.71 -26.20 -22.41
CA THR A 187 38.81 -27.15 -22.13
C THR A 187 38.41 -28.28 -21.18
N ASP A 188 37.30 -28.14 -20.47
CA ASP A 188 36.79 -29.15 -19.54
C ASP A 188 35.41 -29.67 -19.99
N PRO A 189 35.29 -30.93 -20.43
CA PRO A 189 34.01 -31.50 -20.84
C PRO A 189 32.91 -31.51 -19.76
N ALA A 190 33.28 -31.55 -18.47
CA ALA A 190 32.31 -31.58 -17.38
C ALA A 190 31.83 -30.18 -16.97
N VAL A 191 32.60 -29.14 -17.30
CA VAL A 191 32.30 -27.74 -16.95
C VAL A 191 31.80 -26.96 -18.16
N ASP A 192 32.51 -27.03 -19.28
CA ASP A 192 32.22 -26.27 -20.49
C ASP A 192 31.26 -27.04 -21.42
N GLY A 193 31.44 -28.36 -21.51
CA GLY A 193 30.61 -29.25 -22.30
C GLY A 193 30.93 -29.30 -23.80
N PHE A 194 30.18 -30.13 -24.50
CA PHE A 194 30.26 -30.33 -25.94
C PHE A 194 28.92 -30.02 -26.61
N LEU A 195 28.95 -29.21 -27.66
CA LEU A 195 27.78 -28.95 -28.50
C LEU A 195 27.53 -30.14 -29.42
N LEU A 196 26.34 -30.76 -29.33
CA LEU A 196 25.89 -31.85 -30.20
C LEU A 196 25.03 -31.35 -31.37
N ASN A 197 24.28 -30.26 -31.14
CA ASN A 197 23.44 -29.62 -32.14
C ASN A 197 23.21 -28.17 -31.73
N GLY A 198 23.37 -27.20 -32.63
CA GLY A 198 23.05 -25.80 -32.39
C GLY A 198 24.04 -24.84 -33.04
N GLN A 199 23.96 -23.56 -32.67
CA GLN A 199 24.86 -22.54 -33.20
C GLN A 199 26.17 -22.48 -32.43
N CYS A 200 27.27 -22.28 -33.14
CA CYS A 200 28.60 -22.07 -32.56
C CYS A 200 29.30 -20.90 -33.26
N THR A 201 30.10 -20.15 -32.51
CA THR A 201 30.96 -19.07 -33.03
C THR A 201 32.41 -19.50 -32.89
N GLY A 202 33.19 -19.37 -33.95
CA GLY A 202 34.62 -19.70 -33.96
C GLY A 202 35.42 -18.80 -34.88
N ALA A 203 36.74 -18.96 -34.85
CA ALA A 203 37.68 -18.23 -35.71
C ALA A 203 37.79 -18.88 -37.11
N TRP A 204 36.65 -19.03 -37.78
CA TRP A 204 36.57 -19.57 -39.14
C TRP A 204 36.44 -18.46 -40.18
N ASN A 205 36.52 -18.86 -41.45
CA ASN A 205 36.33 -17.99 -42.61
C ASN A 205 35.49 -18.69 -43.67
N PHE A 206 34.28 -19.11 -43.29
CA PHE A 206 33.35 -19.80 -44.20
C PHE A 206 32.45 -18.79 -44.95
N ALA A 207 31.85 -19.21 -46.05
CA ALA A 207 30.80 -18.44 -46.71
C ALA A 207 29.41 -18.90 -46.23
N ALA A 208 28.48 -17.96 -46.09
CA ALA A 208 27.11 -18.26 -45.66
C ALA A 208 26.47 -19.34 -46.55
N GLY A 209 25.84 -20.34 -45.93
CA GLY A 209 25.19 -21.47 -46.60
C GLY A 209 26.11 -22.63 -47.01
N GLN A 210 27.43 -22.53 -46.81
CA GLN A 210 28.35 -23.62 -47.14
C GLN A 210 28.11 -24.88 -46.29
N ILE A 211 28.20 -26.04 -46.93
CA ILE A 211 28.22 -27.34 -46.25
C ILE A 211 29.57 -27.51 -45.57
N LEU A 212 29.56 -27.93 -44.32
CA LEU A 212 30.76 -28.22 -43.54
C LEU A 212 30.89 -29.72 -43.33
N TYR A 213 32.11 -30.23 -43.53
CA TYR A 213 32.47 -31.63 -43.42
C TYR A 213 33.47 -31.82 -42.28
N MET A 214 33.53 -33.06 -41.77
CA MET A 214 34.69 -33.50 -40.99
C MET A 214 35.96 -33.39 -41.83
N ALA A 215 37.01 -32.77 -41.30
CA ALA A 215 38.28 -32.62 -42.02
C ALA A 215 39.17 -33.86 -41.88
N THR A 216 40.16 -33.98 -42.78
CA THR A 216 41.23 -34.99 -42.72
C THR A 216 42.34 -34.65 -41.73
N ASN A 217 42.35 -33.42 -41.22
CA ASN A 217 43.19 -33.03 -40.09
C ASN A 217 42.42 -33.26 -38.80
N ASN A 218 43.11 -33.70 -37.75
CA ASN A 218 42.48 -33.92 -36.45
C ASN A 218 41.79 -32.66 -35.94
N ASN A 219 40.58 -32.86 -35.43
CA ASN A 219 39.76 -31.89 -34.72
C ASN A 219 39.25 -30.70 -35.53
N GLN A 220 39.35 -30.76 -36.85
CA GLN A 220 38.96 -29.67 -37.72
C GLN A 220 37.67 -29.98 -38.47
N ILE A 221 36.96 -28.89 -38.82
CA ILE A 221 35.86 -28.88 -39.78
C ILE A 221 36.30 -28.09 -41.02
N THR A 222 35.75 -28.42 -42.18
CA THR A 222 36.17 -27.82 -43.45
C THR A 222 34.99 -27.65 -44.40
N ALA A 223 35.05 -26.63 -45.26
CA ALA A 223 34.12 -26.47 -46.39
C ALA A 223 34.53 -27.32 -47.61
N THR A 224 35.74 -27.90 -47.60
CA THR A 224 36.25 -28.76 -48.67
C THR A 224 35.95 -30.21 -48.37
N ARG A 225 35.08 -30.83 -49.18
CA ARG A 225 34.76 -32.26 -49.07
C ARG A 225 36.04 -33.10 -49.19
N PRO A 226 36.33 -34.04 -48.27
CA PRO A 226 37.40 -35.02 -48.44
C PRO A 226 37.28 -35.78 -49.77
N THR A 227 38.40 -36.11 -50.43
CA THR A 227 38.42 -36.79 -51.75
C THR A 227 39.35 -38.00 -51.85
N GLY A 228 40.19 -38.25 -50.85
CA GLY A 228 41.13 -39.38 -50.87
C GLY A 228 40.43 -40.73 -50.69
N SER A 229 41.06 -41.79 -51.20
CA SER A 229 40.63 -43.16 -50.93
C SER A 229 40.72 -43.45 -49.42
N ASN A 230 39.76 -44.20 -48.88
CA ASN A 230 39.56 -44.45 -47.45
C ASN A 230 39.30 -43.19 -46.61
N HIS A 231 38.91 -42.07 -47.24
CA HIS A 231 38.38 -40.92 -46.51
C HIS A 231 36.86 -41.05 -46.35
N PHE A 232 36.37 -40.52 -45.23
CA PHE A 232 34.96 -40.56 -44.85
C PHE A 232 34.34 -39.17 -45.01
N VAL A 233 33.32 -39.05 -45.86
CA VAL A 233 32.53 -37.83 -46.04
C VAL A 233 31.36 -37.87 -45.06
N ARG A 234 31.43 -37.03 -44.03
CA ARG A 234 30.33 -36.78 -43.08
C ARG A 234 30.08 -35.28 -42.97
N ILE A 235 28.84 -34.87 -43.22
CA ILE A 235 28.42 -33.49 -43.01
C ILE A 235 28.29 -33.25 -41.51
N VAL A 236 28.89 -32.18 -41.01
CA VAL A 236 28.87 -31.79 -39.60
C VAL A 236 27.97 -30.58 -39.32
N GLY A 237 27.61 -29.83 -40.36
CA GLY A 237 26.77 -28.65 -40.24
C GLY A 237 26.82 -27.74 -41.46
N TYR A 238 26.37 -26.51 -41.27
CA TYR A 238 26.33 -25.47 -42.30
C TYR A 238 26.84 -24.14 -41.75
N ALA A 239 27.53 -23.36 -42.56
CA ALA A 239 27.90 -22.00 -42.19
C ALA A 239 26.67 -21.08 -42.22
N ILE A 240 26.42 -20.34 -41.15
CA ILE A 240 25.39 -19.29 -41.09
C ILE A 240 25.98 -18.00 -41.69
N ASN A 241 27.22 -17.69 -41.32
CA ASN A 241 28.02 -16.60 -41.86
C ASN A 241 29.52 -16.96 -41.72
N ILE A 242 30.39 -15.95 -41.76
CA ILE A 242 31.85 -16.11 -41.72
C ILE A 242 32.39 -16.83 -40.48
N THR A 243 31.84 -16.53 -39.30
CA THR A 243 32.32 -17.03 -38.01
C THR A 243 31.28 -17.86 -37.26
N ASN A 244 30.03 -17.85 -37.72
CA ASN A 244 28.94 -18.62 -37.12
C ASN A 244 28.55 -19.82 -37.98
N ILE A 245 28.38 -20.98 -37.33
CA ILE A 245 27.91 -22.21 -37.96
C ILE A 245 26.69 -22.74 -37.22
N TYR A 246 25.87 -23.53 -37.91
CA TYR A 246 24.91 -24.45 -37.32
C TYR A 246 25.48 -25.85 -37.35
N PHE A 247 25.94 -26.34 -36.19
CA PHE A 247 26.45 -27.69 -36.02
C PHE A 247 25.28 -28.64 -35.82
N ASN A 248 25.20 -29.69 -36.64
CA ASN A 248 24.25 -30.78 -36.51
C ASN A 248 24.76 -31.95 -37.34
N PRO A 249 25.70 -32.75 -36.79
CA PRO A 249 26.31 -33.82 -37.56
C PRO A 249 25.30 -34.81 -38.06
N ASP A 250 25.39 -35.11 -39.34
CA ASP A 250 24.55 -36.14 -39.95
C ASP A 250 24.85 -37.49 -39.27
N ARG A 251 23.85 -38.37 -39.19
CA ARG A 251 24.09 -39.75 -38.74
C ARG A 251 24.72 -40.59 -39.84
N THR A 252 24.53 -40.19 -41.11
CA THR A 252 25.09 -40.88 -42.27
C THR A 252 26.50 -40.38 -42.59
N TYR A 253 27.37 -41.29 -43.00
CA TYR A 253 28.70 -41.02 -43.53
C TYR A 253 29.00 -41.96 -44.70
N ILE A 254 29.84 -41.52 -45.63
CA ILE A 254 30.18 -42.27 -46.84
C ILE A 254 31.69 -42.48 -46.88
N GLU A 255 32.13 -43.73 -47.04
CA GLU A 255 33.53 -44.04 -47.35
C GLU A 255 33.79 -43.87 -48.84
N LEU A 256 34.89 -43.19 -49.18
CA LEU A 256 35.34 -43.06 -50.55
C LEU A 256 36.27 -44.22 -50.89
N ILE A 257 35.85 -45.07 -51.81
CA ILE A 257 36.71 -46.08 -52.43
C ILE A 257 37.36 -45.45 -53.67
N GLY A 258 38.68 -45.55 -53.78
CA GLY A 258 39.38 -45.13 -55.00
C GLY A 258 38.88 -45.92 -56.20
N GLU A 259 38.79 -45.26 -57.35
CA GLU A 259 38.57 -45.91 -58.65
C GLU A 259 39.75 -46.82 -59.04
#